data_AF-A0A2D4M2T2-F1
#
_entry.id   AF-A0A2D4M2T2-F1
#
_cell.length_a   1.000
_cell.length_b   1.000
_cell.length_c   1.000
_cell.angle_alpha   90.00
_cell.angle_beta   90.00
_cell.angle_gamma   90.00
#
_symmetry.space_group_name_H-M   'P 1'
#
loop_
_entity.id
_entity.type
_entity.pdbx_description
1 polymer ?
#
loop_
_entity_poly.entity_id
_entity_poly.type
_entity_poly.pdbx_seq_one_letter_code
_entity_poly.pdbx_strand_id
1 'polypeptide(L)'
;TWAWLKMGTIKKETEDLIFAAQEQALQTNAIKAKIQKSTDNPNCRLCNDKVETVSHLICECNKIAQTNNRTRHNRVAKLIHWSLCKKYDLSVSEKSWKHKVEKVVENNKVKILWDFHL
;
A
#
# COMPACT_ATOMS: atom_id res chain seq x y z
N THR A 1 -18.31 9.32 -7.50
CA THR A 1 -17.27 10.16 -6.83
C THR A 1 -16.71 9.40 -5.65
N TRP A 2 -15.38 9.41 -5.47
CA TRP A 2 -14.70 8.65 -4.40
C TRP A 2 -15.12 9.12 -3.00
N ALA A 3 -15.28 8.18 -2.06
CA ALA A 3 -15.75 8.49 -0.70
C ALA A 3 -14.78 9.41 0.05
N TRP A 4 -13.47 9.22 -0.14
CA TRP A 4 -12.44 10.01 0.54
C TRP A 4 -12.46 11.51 0.16
N LEU A 5 -12.91 11.85 -1.05
CA LEU A 5 -13.07 13.24 -1.51
C LEU A 5 -14.21 13.97 -0.80
N LYS A 6 -15.21 13.23 -0.31
CA LYS A 6 -16.39 13.83 0.35
C LYS A 6 -16.16 14.06 1.84
N MET A 7 -15.19 13.37 2.44
CA MET A 7 -14.97 13.39 3.88
C MET A 7 -14.21 14.63 4.36
N GLY A 8 -13.51 15.35 3.47
CA GLY A 8 -12.73 16.55 3.81
C GLY A 8 -11.58 16.30 4.81
N THR A 9 -11.18 15.03 4.99
CA THR A 9 -10.14 14.63 5.95
C THR A 9 -8.73 14.74 5.40
N ILE A 10 -8.59 15.00 4.09
CA ILE A 10 -7.31 15.07 3.39
C ILE A 10 -7.05 16.54 3.02
N LYS A 11 -5.81 16.98 3.19
CA LYS A 11 -5.41 18.33 2.77
C LYS A 11 -5.50 18.45 1.25
N LYS A 12 -5.95 19.60 0.75
CA LYS A 12 -6.12 19.87 -0.67
C LYS A 12 -4.90 19.47 -1.50
N GLU A 13 -3.69 19.83 -1.06
CA GLU A 13 -2.45 19.53 -1.78
C GLU A 13 -2.20 18.01 -1.91
N THR A 14 -2.66 17.24 -0.92
CA THR A 14 -2.57 15.77 -0.95
C THR A 14 -3.63 15.18 -1.88
N GLU A 15 -4.83 15.75 -1.92
CA GLU A 15 -5.87 15.33 -2.88
C GLU A 15 -5.41 15.59 -4.32
N ASP A 16 -4.89 16.79 -4.60
CA ASP A 16 -4.34 17.18 -5.90
C ASP A 16 -3.24 16.21 -6.36
N LEU A 17 -2.34 15.83 -5.43
CA LEU A 17 -1.28 14.87 -5.73
C LEU A 17 -1.83 13.46 -6.01
N ILE A 18 -2.85 13.01 -5.27
CA ILE A 18 -3.50 11.70 -5.50
C ILE A 18 -4.16 11.68 -6.88
N PHE A 19 -4.88 12.74 -7.26
CA PHE A 19 -5.46 12.86 -8.60
C PHE A 19 -4.40 12.81 -9.67
N ALA A 20 -3.35 13.63 -9.55
CA ALA A 20 -2.26 13.65 -10.52
C ALA A 20 -1.59 12.26 -10.65
N ALA A 21 -1.48 11.51 -9.56
CA ALA A 21 -0.99 10.13 -9.59
C ALA A 21 -1.96 9.19 -10.34
N GLN A 22 -3.26 9.25 -10.03
CA GLN A 22 -4.29 8.41 -10.64
C GLN A 22 -4.45 8.66 -12.14
N GLU A 23 -4.36 9.92 -12.56
CA GLU A 23 -4.49 10.34 -13.96
C GLU A 23 -3.19 10.17 -14.76
N GLN A 24 -2.13 9.63 -14.14
CA GLN A 24 -0.79 9.55 -14.74
C GLN A 24 -0.30 10.91 -15.24
N ALA A 25 -0.55 11.98 -14.48
CA ALA A 25 -0.09 13.34 -14.78
C ALA A 25 1.22 13.70 -14.05
N LEU A 26 1.69 12.85 -13.12
CA LEU A 26 2.98 13.03 -12.45
C LEU A 26 4.15 12.84 -13.41
N GLN A 27 5.12 13.75 -13.37
CA GLN A 27 6.29 13.74 -14.26
C GLN A 27 7.23 12.53 -14.04
N THR A 28 6.85 11.42 -14.64
CA THR A 28 7.63 10.18 -14.72
C THR A 28 8.46 10.13 -16.00
N ASN A 29 9.49 9.31 -16.06
CA ASN A 29 10.30 9.13 -17.28
C ASN A 29 9.45 8.57 -18.44
N ALA A 30 8.39 7.80 -18.17
CA ALA A 30 7.44 7.40 -19.21
C ALA A 30 6.72 8.59 -19.83
N ILE A 31 6.29 9.59 -19.03
CA ILE A 31 5.67 10.82 -19.55
C ILE A 31 6.67 11.65 -20.35
N LYS A 32 7.89 11.80 -19.84
CA LYS A 32 8.95 12.55 -20.54
C LYS A 32 9.21 11.96 -21.93
N ALA A 33 9.40 10.65 -22.01
CA ALA A 33 9.65 9.97 -23.27
C ALA A 33 8.42 9.98 -24.21
N LYS A 34 7.22 9.68 -23.70
CA LYS A 34 6.03 9.49 -24.57
C LYS A 34 5.30 10.78 -24.93
N ILE A 35 5.16 11.71 -23.99
CA ILE A 35 4.35 12.93 -24.14
C ILE A 35 5.26 14.11 -24.51
N GLN A 36 6.34 14.31 -23.74
CA GLN A 36 7.28 15.41 -23.99
C GLN A 36 8.23 15.10 -25.16
N LYS A 37 8.19 13.87 -25.69
CA LYS A 37 9.04 13.37 -26.77
C LYS A 37 10.53 13.60 -26.51
N SER A 38 10.95 13.52 -25.25
CA SER A 38 12.37 13.57 -24.92
C SER A 38 13.07 12.30 -25.39
N THR A 39 14.35 12.41 -25.72
CA THR A 39 15.20 11.26 -26.10
C THR A 39 15.73 10.49 -24.88
N ASP A 40 15.20 10.79 -23.69
CA ASP A 40 15.65 10.19 -22.43
C ASP A 40 15.19 8.73 -22.31
N ASN A 41 15.93 7.95 -21.53
CA ASN A 41 15.55 6.58 -21.22
C ASN A 41 14.22 6.54 -20.42
N PRO A 42 13.17 5.85 -20.91
CA PRO A 42 11.90 5.76 -20.20
C PRO A 42 11.95 4.87 -18.94
N ASN A 43 13.05 4.18 -18.69
CA ASN A 43 13.18 3.29 -17.55
C ASN A 43 13.12 4.02 -16.20
N CYS A 44 12.71 3.27 -15.18
CA CYS A 44 12.60 3.69 -13.79
C CYS A 44 13.94 4.22 -13.28
N ARG A 45 13.94 5.46 -12.77
CA ARG A 45 15.12 6.10 -12.19
C ARG A 45 15.68 5.39 -10.96
N LEU A 46 14.93 4.46 -10.38
CA LEU A 46 15.31 3.73 -9.15
C LEU A 46 15.85 2.33 -9.43
N CYS A 47 15.14 1.55 -10.26
CA CYS A 47 15.53 0.16 -10.55
C CYS A 47 16.16 -0.04 -11.93
N ASN A 48 16.00 0.93 -12.84
CA ASN A 48 16.47 0.92 -14.23
C ASN A 48 16.00 -0.26 -15.09
N ASP A 49 15.04 -1.05 -14.60
CA ASP A 49 14.63 -2.34 -15.18
C ASP A 49 13.35 -2.23 -16.03
N LYS A 50 12.32 -1.57 -15.50
CA LYS A 50 11.03 -1.37 -16.20
C LYS A 50 10.79 0.10 -16.50
N VAL A 51 9.86 0.38 -17.44
CA VAL A 51 9.39 1.73 -17.76
C VAL A 51 8.83 2.42 -16.50
N GLU A 52 9.23 3.67 -16.27
CA GLU A 52 8.82 4.44 -15.11
C GLU A 52 7.39 4.94 -15.25
N THR A 53 6.41 4.17 -14.77
CA THR A 53 5.03 4.64 -14.61
C THR A 53 4.72 4.89 -13.12
N VAL A 54 3.64 5.62 -12.83
CA VAL A 54 3.16 5.78 -11.46
C VAL A 54 2.86 4.42 -10.82
N SER A 55 2.19 3.52 -11.55
CA SER A 55 1.92 2.15 -11.10
C SER A 55 3.21 1.38 -10.81
N HIS A 56 4.22 1.50 -11.69
CA HIS A 56 5.51 0.88 -11.45
C HIS A 56 6.15 1.39 -10.16
N LEU A 57 6.24 2.71 -9.97
CA LEU A 57 6.86 3.31 -8.79
C LEU A 57 6.17 2.89 -7.49
N ILE A 58 4.84 2.84 -7.46
CA ILE A 58 4.08 2.57 -6.23
C ILE A 58 3.97 1.07 -5.96
N CYS A 59 3.76 0.24 -6.99
CA CYS A 59 3.36 -1.15 -6.80
C CYS A 59 4.44 -2.17 -7.14
N GLU A 60 5.29 -1.89 -8.14
CA GLU A 60 6.12 -2.93 -8.77
C GLU A 60 7.63 -2.72 -8.59
N CYS A 61 8.08 -1.49 -8.39
CA CYS A 61 9.49 -1.15 -8.31
C CYS A 61 10.12 -1.89 -7.13
N ASN A 62 10.98 -2.86 -7.40
CA ASN A 62 11.61 -3.69 -6.37
C ASN A 62 12.35 -2.89 -5.28
N LYS A 63 12.88 -1.71 -5.63
CA LYS A 63 13.52 -0.78 -4.69
C LYS A 63 12.55 -0.13 -3.69
N ILE A 64 11.25 -0.07 -4.00
CA ILE A 64 10.20 0.51 -3.15
C ILE A 64 9.27 -0.58 -2.59
N ALA A 65 8.83 -1.50 -3.44
CA ALA A 65 7.78 -2.47 -3.16
C ALA A 65 8.14 -3.41 -2.01
N GLN A 66 9.40 -3.84 -1.92
CA GLN A 66 9.83 -4.79 -0.89
C GLN A 66 9.72 -4.22 0.54
N THR A 67 9.83 -2.90 0.72
CA THR A 67 9.81 -2.25 2.04
C THR A 67 8.45 -1.61 2.32
N ASN A 68 7.97 -0.75 1.41
CA ASN A 68 6.78 0.06 1.64
C ASN A 68 5.48 -0.72 1.42
N ASN A 69 5.41 -1.57 0.39
CA ASN A 69 4.17 -2.33 0.12
C ASN A 69 3.94 -3.39 1.20
N ARG A 70 4.99 -4.12 1.61
CA ARG A 70 4.89 -5.07 2.74
C ARG A 70 4.43 -4.36 4.02
N THR A 71 5.01 -3.19 4.33
CA THR A 71 4.61 -2.42 5.53
C THR A 71 3.15 -1.98 5.48
N ARG A 72 2.68 -1.47 4.32
CA ARG A 72 1.28 -1.04 4.14
C ARG A 72 0.31 -2.22 4.24
N HIS A 73 0.63 -3.33 3.59
CA HIS A 73 -0.18 -4.55 3.63
C HIS A 73 -0.25 -5.09 5.06
N ASN A 74 0.89 -5.15 5.78
CA ASN A 74 0.94 -5.60 7.16
C ASN A 74 0.12 -4.70 8.11
N ARG A 75 0.01 -3.40 7.86
CA ARG A 75 -0.86 -2.50 8.65
C ARG A 75 -2.33 -2.87 8.50
N VAL A 76 -2.79 -3.09 7.27
CA VAL A 76 -4.18 -3.49 7.01
C VAL A 76 -4.45 -4.89 7.56
N ALA A 77 -3.56 -5.84 7.28
CA ALA A 77 -3.68 -7.20 7.79
C ALA A 77 -3.67 -7.23 9.33
N LYS A 78 -2.88 -6.40 10.01
CA LYS A 78 -2.88 -6.28 11.48
C LYS A 78 -4.24 -5.84 12.01
N LEU A 79 -4.93 -4.91 11.33
CA LEU A 79 -6.29 -4.51 11.70
C LEU A 79 -7.26 -5.69 11.53
N ILE A 80 -7.16 -6.43 10.42
CA ILE A 80 -7.97 -7.63 10.18
C ILE A 80 -7.72 -8.68 11.28
N HIS A 81 -6.45 -8.96 11.60
CA HIS A 81 -6.08 -9.87 12.68
C HIS A 81 -6.67 -9.42 14.02
N TRP A 82 -6.54 -8.15 14.38
CA TRP A 82 -7.13 -7.62 15.61
C TRP A 82 -8.65 -7.80 15.64
N SER A 83 -9.33 -7.48 14.54
CA SER A 83 -10.79 -7.65 14.41
C SER A 83 -11.22 -9.11 14.50
N LEU A 84 -10.48 -10.03 13.90
CA LEU A 84 -10.76 -11.48 13.98
C LEU A 84 -10.54 -12.01 15.39
N CYS A 85 -9.43 -11.66 16.04
CA CYS A 85 -9.18 -12.05 17.43
C CYS A 85 -10.30 -11.54 18.35
N LYS A 86 -10.69 -10.27 18.22
CA LYS A 86 -11.80 -9.69 18.99
C LYS A 86 -13.13 -10.39 18.74
N LYS A 87 -13.41 -10.81 17.50
CA LYS A 87 -14.65 -11.52 17.12
C LYS A 87 -14.75 -12.92 17.76
N TYR A 88 -13.62 -13.59 17.95
CA TYR A 88 -13.57 -14.96 18.48
C TYR A 88 -13.12 -15.03 19.93
N ASP A 89 -13.23 -13.92 20.67
CA ASP A 89 -12.88 -13.81 22.09
C ASP A 89 -11.43 -14.25 22.40
N LEU A 90 -10.52 -14.00 21.45
CA LEU A 90 -9.07 -14.19 21.63
C LEU A 90 -8.44 -12.94 22.25
N SER A 91 -7.29 -13.10 22.89
CA SER A 91 -6.56 -11.98 23.51
C SER A 91 -6.23 -10.89 22.48
N VAL A 92 -6.61 -9.65 22.80
CA VAL A 92 -6.31 -8.46 21.98
C VAL A 92 -6.00 -7.27 22.88
N SER A 93 -5.19 -6.34 22.36
CA SER A 93 -5.05 -5.03 22.98
C SER A 93 -6.35 -4.22 22.84
N GLU A 94 -6.62 -3.32 23.79
CA GLU A 94 -7.77 -2.40 23.75
C GLU A 94 -7.87 -1.60 22.44
N LYS A 95 -6.72 -1.11 21.95
CA LYS A 95 -6.61 -0.25 20.77
C LYS A 95 -5.92 -0.98 19.62
N SER A 96 -6.54 -1.02 18.43
CA SER A 96 -6.06 -1.79 17.28
C SER A 96 -4.63 -1.43 16.84
N TRP A 97 -4.22 -0.16 16.96
CA TRP A 97 -2.86 0.26 16.61
C TRP A 97 -1.79 -0.25 17.59
N LYS A 98 -2.16 -0.56 18.85
CA LYS A 98 -1.27 -1.20 19.84
C LYS A 98 -1.20 -2.73 19.72
N HIS A 99 -2.04 -3.33 18.87
CA HIS A 99 -2.15 -4.78 18.76
C HIS A 99 -0.83 -5.41 18.33
N LYS A 100 -0.33 -6.37 19.11
CA LYS A 100 0.83 -7.17 18.71
C LYS A 100 0.30 -8.38 17.95
N VAL A 101 0.76 -8.55 16.72
CA VAL A 101 0.38 -9.69 15.89
C VAL A 101 1.19 -10.90 16.35
N GLU A 102 0.48 -12.00 16.59
CA GLU A 102 1.07 -13.30 16.91
C GLU A 102 1.01 -14.19 15.67
N LYS A 103 2.00 -15.07 15.48
CA LYS A 103 2.03 -15.95 14.31
C LYS A 103 0.83 -16.89 14.29
N VAL A 104 0.50 -17.45 15.44
CA VAL A 104 -0.60 -18.39 15.61
C VAL A 104 -1.39 -17.98 16.85
N VAL A 105 -2.69 -17.81 16.69
CA VAL A 105 -3.62 -17.61 17.81
C VAL A 105 -4.79 -18.57 17.62
N GLU A 106 -5.10 -19.36 18.63
CA GLU A 106 -6.14 -20.38 18.53
C GLU A 106 -6.93 -20.56 19.81
N ASN A 107 -8.14 -21.07 19.65
CA ASN A 107 -8.98 -21.60 20.71
C ASN A 107 -9.78 -22.80 20.16
N ASN A 108 -10.73 -23.32 20.94
CA ASN A 108 -11.54 -24.47 20.53
C ASN A 108 -12.43 -24.22 19.29
N LYS A 109 -12.56 -22.98 18.81
CA LYS A 109 -13.42 -22.61 17.68
C LYS A 109 -12.64 -22.26 16.42
N VAL A 110 -11.49 -21.58 16.56
CA VAL A 110 -10.73 -21.05 15.43
C VAL A 110 -9.23 -21.13 15.63
N LYS A 111 -8.50 -21.21 14.51
CA LYS A 111 -7.05 -21.02 14.42
C LYS A 111 -6.77 -19.92 13.40
N ILE A 112 -6.15 -18.84 13.86
CA ILE A 112 -5.74 -17.69 13.03
C ILE A 112 -4.25 -17.80 12.79
N LEU A 113 -3.85 -17.82 11.51
CA LEU A 113 -2.46 -17.92 11.07
C LEU A 113 -2.02 -16.62 10.42
N TRP A 114 -0.80 -16.17 10.73
CA TRP A 114 -0.20 -14.97 10.17
C TRP A 114 1.12 -15.27 9.45
N ASP A 115 1.23 -14.83 8.19
CA ASP A 115 2.45 -14.91 7.35
C ASP A 115 2.97 -16.36 7.20
N PHE A 116 2.03 -17.31 7.05
CA PHE A 116 2.34 -18.71 6.70
C PHE A 116 2.25 -18.90 5.19
N HIS A 117 3.21 -19.65 4.64
CA HIS A 117 3.10 -20.20 3.30
C HIS A 117 2.15 -21.41 3.36
N LEU A 118 1.14 -21.40 2.50
CA LEU A 118 0.26 -22.55 2.25
C LEU A 118 0.95 -23.54 1.31
#